data_AF-A0A4R1RPG4-F1
#
_entry.id   AF-A0A4R1RPG4-F1
#
_cell.length_a   1.000
_cell.length_b   1.000
_cell.length_c   1.000
_cell.angle_alpha   90.00
_cell.angle_beta   90.00
_cell.angle_gamma   90.00
#
_symmetry.space_group_name_H-M   'P 1'
#
loop_
_entity.id
_entity.type
_entity.pdbx_description
1 polymer ?
#
loop_
_entity_poly.entity_id
_entity_poly.type
_entity_poly.pdbx_seq_one_letter_code
_entity_poly.pdbx_strand_id
1 'polypeptide(L)' 'MQPNNDIKKAPNNEQHVYLNIDHLKDGNYVFNIMLNNKVIKSFKLKK' A
#
# COMPACT_ATOMS: atom_id res chain seq x y z
N MET A 1 40.03 -17.04 -9.55
CA MET A 1 39.72 -15.83 -8.77
C MET A 1 38.50 -15.16 -9.37
N GLN A 2 37.53 -14.82 -8.51
CA GLN A 2 36.40 -13.89 -8.66
C GLN A 2 35.11 -14.36 -9.38
N PRO A 3 33.94 -13.88 -8.91
CA PRO A 3 32.89 -14.75 -8.36
C PRO A 3 31.57 -14.68 -9.15
N ASN A 4 30.79 -15.76 -9.13
CA ASN A 4 29.43 -15.72 -9.66
C ASN A 4 28.50 -15.21 -8.56
N ASN A 5 28.02 -13.98 -8.76
CA ASN A 5 27.07 -13.29 -7.90
C ASN A 5 25.77 -14.10 -7.78
N ASP A 6 25.56 -14.73 -6.64
CA ASP A 6 24.25 -15.16 -6.18
C ASP A 6 23.37 -13.92 -5.97
N ILE A 7 22.69 -13.46 -7.03
CA ILE A 7 21.62 -12.49 -6.91
C ILE A 7 20.49 -13.20 -6.18
N LYS A 8 20.51 -13.12 -4.84
CA LYS A 8 19.40 -13.52 -3.99
C LYS A 8 18.19 -12.66 -4.37
N LYS A 9 17.37 -13.17 -5.30
CA LYS A 9 16.06 -12.61 -5.60
C LYS A 9 15.25 -12.65 -4.32
N ALA A 10 15.01 -11.48 -3.71
CA ALA A 10 14.16 -11.38 -2.54
C ALA A 10 12.79 -12.01 -2.87
N PRO A 11 12.21 -12.85 -1.99
CA PRO A 11 10.91 -13.44 -2.23
C PRO A 11 9.88 -12.32 -2.36
N ASN A 12 9.15 -12.32 -3.48
CA ASN A 12 8.08 -11.37 -3.77
C ASN A 12 6.87 -11.69 -2.88
N ASN A 13 7.01 -11.46 -1.57
CA ASN A 13 5.97 -11.70 -0.59
C ASN A 13 5.07 -10.47 -0.54
N GLU A 14 4.27 -10.30 -1.58
CA GLU A 14 3.24 -9.27 -1.61
C GLU A 14 2.23 -9.55 -0.48
N GLN A 15 2.14 -8.62 0.47
CA GLN A 15 1.19 -8.70 1.57
C GLN A 15 0.02 -7.76 1.30
N HIS A 16 -1.18 -8.33 1.24
CA HIS A 16 -2.41 -7.55 1.08
C HIS A 16 -2.82 -6.92 2.41
N VAL A 17 -3.16 -5.64 2.37
CA VAL A 17 -3.77 -4.91 3.49
C VAL A 17 -5.22 -4.63 3.13
N TYR A 18 -6.15 -5.10 3.97
CA TYR A 18 -7.58 -4.87 3.81
C TYR A 18 -8.08 -3.91 4.91
N LEU A 19 -9.00 -3.04 4.53
CA LEU A 19 -9.67 -2.10 5.44
C LEU A 19 -11.17 -2.18 5.24
N ASN A 20 -11.92 -2.50 6.29
CA ASN A 20 -13.37 -2.50 6.28
C ASN A 20 -13.92 -1.20 6.90
N ILE A 21 -14.93 -0.58 6.29
CA ILE A 21 -15.50 0.70 6.74
C ILE A 21 -17.04 0.70 6.65
N ASP A 22 -17.70 0.38 7.76
CA ASP A 22 -19.15 0.14 7.77
C ASP A 22 -19.98 1.37 8.13
N HIS A 23 -19.41 2.36 8.83
CA HIS A 23 -20.18 3.44 9.49
C HIS A 23 -19.91 4.86 8.95
N LEU A 24 -19.33 5.00 7.75
CA LEU A 24 -19.32 6.30 7.06
C LEU A 24 -20.76 6.75 6.73
N LYS A 25 -21.04 8.04 6.89
CA LYS A 25 -22.27 8.66 6.37
C LYS A 25 -22.18 8.75 4.84
N ASP A 26 -23.31 8.91 4.17
CA ASP A 26 -23.33 9.10 2.71
C ASP A 26 -22.55 10.37 2.34
N GLY A 27 -21.69 10.26 1.32
CA GLY A 27 -20.84 11.38 0.94
C GLY A 27 -19.60 11.01 0.14
N ASN A 28 -18.85 12.05 -0.21
CA ASN A 28 -17.58 11.93 -0.92
C ASN A 28 -16.40 12.08 0.05
N TYR A 29 -15.48 11.12 0.00
CA TYR A 29 -14.33 11.05 0.88
C TYR A 29 -13.04 10.97 0.07
N VAL A 30 -11.96 11.48 0.65
CA VAL A 30 -10.60 11.32 0.14
C VAL A 30 -9.83 10.47 1.13
N PHE A 31 -9.41 9.29 0.70
CA PHE A 31 -8.58 8.40 1.49
C PHE A 31 -7.11 8.57 1.07
N ASN A 32 -6.24 8.84 2.04
CA ASN A 32 -4.81 9.03 1.82
C ASN A 32 -4.04 7.92 2.53
N ILE A 33 -3.23 7.18 1.75
CA ILE A 33 -2.26 6.23 2.28
C ILE A 33 -0.95 6.99 2.50
N MET A 34 -0.43 6.93 3.73
CA MET A 34 0.78 7.62 4.14
C MET A 34 1.88 6.62 4.52
N LEU A 35 3.13 6.96 4.21
CA LEU A 35 4.33 6.25 4.64
C LEU A 35 5.38 7.30 5.04
N ASN A 36 6.01 7.14 6.21
CA ASN A 36 7.01 8.09 6.73
C ASN A 36 6.52 9.56 6.71
N ASN A 37 5.28 9.77 7.17
CA ASN A 37 4.62 11.08 7.19
C ASN A 37 4.45 11.76 5.82
N LYS A 38 4.56 11.00 4.72
CA LYS A 38 4.34 11.48 3.35
C LYS A 38 3.18 10.71 2.71
N VAL A 39 2.30 11.42 2.03
CA VAL A 39 1.22 10.80 1.23
C VAL A 39 1.83 10.09 0.02
N ILE A 40 1.57 8.80 -0.13
CA ILE A 40 2.06 7.98 -1.25
C ILE A 40 0.96 7.59 -2.23
N LYS A 41 -0.30 7.58 -1.78
CA LYS A 41 -1.46 7.32 -2.65
C LYS A 41 -2.70 8.01 -2.09
N SER A 42 -3.50 8.58 -2.98
CA SER A 42 -4.79 9.18 -2.65
C SER A 42 -5.85 8.62 -3.58
N PHE A 43 -7.02 8.31 -3.05
CA PHE A 43 -8.16 7.90 -3.87
C PHE A 43 -9.46 8.45 -3.28
N LYS A 44 -10.42 8.70 -4.18
CA LYS A 44 -11.76 9.15 -3.81
C LYS A 44 -12.65 7.93 -3.58
N LEU A 45 -13.37 7.92 -2.48
CA LEU A 45 -14.40 6.94 -2.19
C LEU A 45 -15.73 7.69 -2.08
N LYS A 46 -16.76 7.16 -2.73
CA LYS A 46 -18.14 7.59 -2.54
C LYS A 46 -18.86 6.50 -1.77
N LYS A 47 -19.55 6.86 -0.70
CA LYS A 47 -20.51 6.00 -0.01
C LYS A 47 -21.91 6.52 -0.26
#